data_AF-A0A934TLN4-F1
#
_entry.id   AF-A0A934TLN4-F1
#
_cell.length_a   1.000
_cell.length_b   1.000
_cell.length_c   1.000
_cell.angle_alpha   90.00
_cell.angle_beta   90.00
_cell.angle_gamma   90.00
#
_symmetry.space_group_name_H-M   'P 1'
#
loop_
_entity.id
_entity.type
_entity.pdbx_description
1 polymer ?
#
loop_
_entity_poly.entity_id
_entity_poly.type
_entity_poly.pdbx_seq_one_letter_code
_entity_poly.pdbx_strand_id
1 'polypeptide(L)'
;MNPLLPDMKTTPYWWDTAGPAPQDDTAPLPATTEVAVIGAGYTGLNAALRTARGGRDTLVLDAQAPGWGCSTRNGGQISTAIKPDLAGLSGRLGPERARAVIAEGRASLDYMATLVAEEGIDCAFAICGRFNGAHTPRAYDAMARRADTDPDCIVIPRAEQHREIATDAYHGGVVQTHHAAIDPARYHRGLLDRVGAAGARVVGDTPVTALTPDAGGWRLDTPRGPVRARDVVVATNGYTGAITPWLRRRVIPI
;
A
#
# COMPACT_ATOMS: atom_id res chain seq x y z
N MET A 1 22.33 21.57 6.70
CA MET A 1 21.73 21.53 8.05
C MET A 1 20.89 22.79 8.20
N ASN A 2 19.59 22.66 8.47
CA ASN A 2 18.72 23.84 8.66
C ASN A 2 18.99 24.40 10.07
N PRO A 3 19.56 25.61 10.23
CA PRO A 3 19.90 26.16 11.54
C PRO A 3 18.68 26.40 12.43
N LEU A 4 17.47 26.38 11.87
CA LEU A 4 16.22 26.57 12.61
C LEU A 4 15.68 25.27 13.23
N LEU A 5 16.11 24.11 12.72
CA LEU A 5 15.64 22.80 13.18
C LEU A 5 16.81 21.79 13.20
N PRO A 6 17.73 21.91 14.17
CA PRO A 6 18.94 21.10 14.22
C PRO A 6 18.65 19.59 14.33
N ASP A 7 17.52 19.23 14.95
CA ASP A 7 17.12 17.83 15.19
C ASP A 7 16.11 17.29 14.15
N MET A 8 15.83 18.04 13.07
CA MET A 8 14.88 17.60 12.06
C MET A 8 15.44 16.41 11.26
N LYS A 9 14.73 15.29 11.32
CA LYS A 9 14.91 14.17 10.40
C LYS A 9 14.15 14.42 9.11
N THR A 10 14.82 14.18 7.97
CA THR A 10 14.18 14.18 6.65
C THR A 10 13.74 12.79 6.21
N THR A 11 13.94 11.78 7.06
CA THR A 11 13.48 10.42 6.85
C THR A 11 12.07 10.23 7.39
N PRO A 12 11.29 9.29 6.82
CA PRO A 12 9.95 8.99 7.31
C PRO A 12 9.96 8.54 8.78
N TYR A 13 8.99 9.01 9.55
CA TYR A 13 8.82 8.68 10.97
C TYR A 13 8.82 7.16 11.22
N TRP A 14 8.11 6.39 10.40
CA TRP A 14 7.97 4.94 10.53
C TRP A 14 9.28 4.15 10.38
N TRP A 15 10.31 4.74 9.79
CA TRP A 15 11.57 4.03 9.58
C TRP A 15 12.36 3.87 10.87
N ASP A 16 12.10 4.71 11.86
CA ASP A 16 12.71 4.61 13.19
C ASP A 16 12.21 3.35 13.95
N THR A 17 11.01 2.84 13.63
CA THR A 17 10.34 1.75 14.36
C THR A 17 10.42 0.39 13.68
N ALA A 18 10.89 0.33 12.43
CA ALA A 18 10.92 -0.89 11.61
C ALA A 18 12.20 -1.73 11.74
N GLY A 19 13.16 -1.27 12.55
CA GLY A 19 14.47 -1.91 12.70
C GLY A 19 15.42 -1.64 11.53
N PRO A 20 16.60 -2.29 11.50
CA PRO A 20 17.58 -2.06 10.44
C PRO A 20 17.03 -2.47 9.07
N ALA A 21 17.39 -1.70 8.05
CA ALA A 21 17.12 -2.06 6.67
C ALA A 21 17.69 -3.46 6.36
N PRO A 22 17.05 -4.26 5.50
CA PRO A 22 17.64 -5.48 4.99
C PRO A 22 19.02 -5.17 4.41
N GLN A 23 20.00 -6.04 4.68
CA GLN A 23 21.35 -5.86 4.16
C GLN A 23 21.35 -6.00 2.64
N ASP A 24 22.18 -5.21 1.96
CA ASP A 24 22.30 -5.24 0.51
C ASP A 24 22.70 -6.65 0.03
N ASP A 25 21.84 -7.24 -0.80
CA ASP A 25 22.15 -8.47 -1.51
C ASP A 25 23.10 -8.16 -2.68
N THR A 26 24.39 -8.39 -2.45
CA THR A 26 25.46 -8.20 -3.43
C THR A 26 25.71 -9.43 -4.30
N ALA A 27 25.03 -10.56 -4.06
CA ALA A 27 25.25 -11.77 -4.83
C ALA A 27 24.82 -11.59 -6.30
N PRO A 28 25.46 -12.24 -7.28
CA PRO A 28 25.09 -12.13 -8.68
C PRO A 28 23.60 -12.41 -8.92
N LEU A 29 22.97 -11.68 -9.84
CA LEU A 29 21.59 -11.95 -10.24
C LEU A 29 21.53 -13.32 -10.96
N PRO A 30 20.43 -14.07 -10.82
CA PRO A 30 20.25 -15.29 -11.61
C PRO A 30 20.08 -14.93 -13.09
N ALA A 31 20.55 -15.78 -13.99
CA ALA A 31 20.37 -15.58 -15.43
C ALA A 31 18.89 -15.67 -15.85
N THR A 32 18.12 -16.50 -15.15
CA THR A 32 16.71 -16.78 -15.43
C THR A 32 15.91 -16.82 -14.13
N THR A 33 14.62 -16.48 -14.21
CA THR A 33 13.63 -16.72 -13.16
C THR A 33 12.27 -17.05 -13.78
N GLU A 34 11.34 -17.62 -13.02
CA GLU A 34 9.99 -17.86 -13.55
C GLU A 34 9.13 -16.60 -13.47
N VAL A 35 9.19 -15.87 -12.35
CA VAL A 35 8.47 -14.62 -12.14
C VAL A 35 9.43 -13.52 -11.72
N ALA A 36 9.52 -12.46 -12.52
CA ALA A 36 10.17 -11.22 -12.09
C ALA A 36 9.13 -10.20 -11.62
N VAL A 37 9.33 -9.64 -10.43
CA VAL A 37 8.50 -8.56 -9.89
C VAL A 37 9.33 -7.28 -9.86
N ILE A 38 8.83 -6.23 -10.51
CA ILE A 38 9.49 -4.91 -10.55
C ILE A 38 8.84 -4.00 -9.50
N GLY A 39 9.55 -3.76 -8.40
CA GLY A 39 9.13 -2.96 -7.25
C GLY A 39 8.86 -3.82 -6.01
N ALA A 40 9.56 -3.54 -4.91
CA ALA A 40 9.45 -4.21 -3.62
C ALA A 40 8.57 -3.44 -2.62
N GLY A 41 7.51 -2.79 -3.11
CA GLY A 41 6.43 -2.24 -2.29
C GLY A 41 5.35 -3.28 -1.96
N TYR A 42 4.26 -2.87 -1.32
CA TYR A 42 3.19 -3.78 -0.88
C TYR A 42 2.62 -4.67 -1.99
N THR A 43 2.32 -4.10 -3.16
CA THR A 43 1.79 -4.83 -4.30
C THR A 43 2.78 -5.88 -4.79
N GLY A 44 4.05 -5.51 -4.92
CA GLY A 44 5.09 -6.42 -5.39
C GLY A 44 5.38 -7.54 -4.41
N LEU A 45 5.49 -7.23 -3.11
CA LEU A 45 5.72 -8.24 -2.08
C LEU A 45 4.53 -9.18 -1.91
N ASN A 46 3.29 -8.68 -1.99
CA ASN A 46 2.12 -9.58 -1.97
C ASN A 46 2.10 -10.50 -3.20
N ALA A 47 2.39 -9.98 -4.40
CA ALA A 47 2.50 -10.80 -5.59
C ALA A 47 3.61 -11.86 -5.44
N ALA A 48 4.79 -11.46 -4.97
CA ALA A 48 5.92 -12.35 -4.78
C ALA A 48 5.64 -13.45 -3.74
N LEU A 49 4.97 -13.12 -2.63
CA LEU A 49 4.57 -14.09 -1.62
C LEU A 49 3.66 -15.17 -2.22
N ARG A 50 2.69 -14.75 -3.05
CA ARG A 50 1.76 -15.68 -3.70
C ARG A 50 2.44 -16.54 -4.75
N THR A 51 3.32 -15.99 -5.58
CA THR A 51 4.01 -16.77 -6.62
C THR A 51 5.02 -17.74 -6.02
N ALA A 52 5.77 -17.33 -5.00
CA ALA A 52 6.72 -18.19 -4.30
C ALA A 52 6.03 -19.36 -3.59
N ARG A 53 4.91 -19.10 -2.89
CA ARG A 53 4.09 -20.17 -2.30
C ARG A 53 3.39 -21.07 -3.32
N GLY A 54 3.16 -20.55 -4.53
CA GLY A 54 2.75 -21.34 -5.68
C GLY A 54 3.85 -22.23 -6.24
N GLY A 55 5.03 -22.27 -5.61
CA GLY A 55 6.17 -23.09 -6.01
C GLY A 55 6.98 -22.49 -7.16
N ARG A 56 6.77 -21.21 -7.48
CA ARG A 56 7.46 -20.55 -8.60
C ARG A 56 8.72 -19.85 -8.15
N ASP A 57 9.80 -20.01 -8.91
CA ASP A 57 11.01 -19.21 -8.72
C ASP A 57 10.70 -17.73 -8.96
N THR A 58 10.87 -16.92 -7.92
CA THR A 58 10.42 -15.53 -7.89
C THR A 58 11.56 -14.61 -7.49
N LEU A 59 11.86 -13.65 -8.36
CA LEU A 59 12.83 -12.58 -8.13
C LEU A 59 12.11 -11.23 -8.08
N VAL A 60 12.31 -10.48 -6.99
CA VAL A 60 11.84 -9.10 -6.85
C VAL A 60 13.04 -8.16 -7.02
N LEU A 61 12.91 -7.18 -7.91
CA LEU A 61 13.93 -6.15 -8.16
C LEU A 61 13.35 -4.78 -7.81
N ASP A 62 14.06 -4.01 -7.00
CA ASP A 62 13.71 -2.62 -6.69
C ASP A 62 14.84 -1.67 -7.12
N ALA A 63 14.46 -0.47 -7.56
CA ALA A 63 15.40 0.56 -7.96
C ALA A 63 16.11 1.22 -6.77
N GLN A 64 15.57 1.06 -5.56
CA GLN A 64 16.09 1.59 -4.30
C GLN A 64 16.12 0.45 -3.26
N ALA A 65 16.49 0.77 -2.02
CA ALA A 65 16.30 -0.14 -0.90
C ALA A 65 14.81 -0.61 -0.81
N PRO A 66 14.52 -1.90 -0.54
CA PRO A 66 13.16 -2.40 -0.45
C PRO A 66 12.33 -1.59 0.55
N GLY A 67 11.15 -1.15 0.10
CA GLY A 67 10.26 -0.33 0.92
C GLY A 67 10.53 1.17 0.84
N TRP A 68 11.57 1.64 0.15
CA TRP A 68 11.90 3.06 0.05
C TRP A 68 10.72 3.93 -0.41
N GLY A 69 9.85 3.43 -1.30
CA GLY A 69 8.73 4.19 -1.87
C GLY A 69 7.53 4.43 -0.93
N CYS A 70 6.36 4.69 -1.54
CA CYS A 70 5.11 5.01 -0.84
C CYS A 70 4.72 4.01 0.28
N SER A 71 5.05 2.73 0.10
CA SER A 71 4.68 1.66 1.03
C SER A 71 5.17 1.87 2.46
N THR A 72 6.25 2.62 2.71
CA THR A 72 6.70 2.91 4.09
C THR A 72 6.67 4.41 4.42
N ARG A 73 6.15 5.23 3.51
CA ARG A 73 6.06 6.70 3.60
C ARG A 73 4.63 7.22 3.79
N ASN A 74 3.64 6.34 3.71
CA ASN A 74 2.23 6.69 3.89
C ASN A 74 1.87 6.86 5.38
N GLY A 75 0.67 7.38 5.64
CA GLY A 75 0.16 7.63 7.00
C GLY A 75 -0.37 6.39 7.73
N GLY A 76 -0.31 5.20 7.13
CA GLY A 76 -0.75 3.95 7.75
C GLY A 76 -2.27 3.75 7.79
N GLN A 77 -3.08 4.64 7.21
CA GLN A 77 -4.54 4.50 7.23
C GLN A 77 -5.05 3.52 6.17
N ILE A 78 -6.01 2.70 6.57
CA ILE A 78 -6.71 1.76 5.72
C ILE A 78 -8.18 2.17 5.66
N SER A 79 -8.61 2.56 4.46
CA SER A 79 -9.99 2.94 4.15
C SER A 79 -10.61 1.90 3.23
N THR A 80 -11.85 1.52 3.54
CA THR A 80 -12.67 0.64 2.69
C THR A 80 -13.44 1.41 1.60
N ALA A 81 -13.43 2.74 1.67
CA ALA A 81 -14.15 3.59 0.74
C ALA A 81 -13.43 3.70 -0.62
N ILE A 82 -14.16 3.40 -1.70
CA ILE A 82 -13.72 3.63 -3.07
C ILE A 82 -14.31 4.95 -3.60
N LYS A 83 -13.51 5.67 -4.40
CA LYS A 83 -13.95 6.86 -5.14
C LYS A 83 -13.85 6.60 -6.65
N PRO A 84 -14.83 7.01 -7.47
CA PRO A 84 -16.11 7.65 -7.12
C PRO A 84 -17.04 6.77 -6.27
N ASP A 85 -18.09 7.35 -5.72
CA ASP A 85 -19.11 6.60 -4.96
C ASP A 85 -19.95 5.69 -5.86
N LEU A 86 -20.87 4.92 -5.25
CA LEU A 86 -21.69 3.94 -5.98
C LEU A 86 -22.47 4.59 -7.14
N ALA A 87 -23.00 5.81 -6.97
CA ALA A 87 -23.73 6.51 -8.03
C ALA A 87 -22.79 6.88 -9.18
N GLY A 88 -21.64 7.47 -8.87
CA GLY A 88 -20.64 7.83 -9.87
C GLY A 88 -20.06 6.61 -10.60
N LEU A 89 -19.81 5.51 -9.89
CA LEU A 89 -19.36 4.25 -10.48
C LEU A 89 -20.46 3.61 -11.34
N SER A 90 -21.71 3.61 -10.88
CA SER A 90 -22.84 3.04 -11.63
C SER A 90 -23.04 3.74 -12.97
N GLY A 91 -22.90 5.08 -13.00
CA GLY A 91 -22.97 5.85 -14.25
C GLY A 91 -21.86 5.52 -15.24
N ARG A 92 -20.71 5.02 -14.78
CA ARG A 92 -19.54 4.72 -15.63
C ARG A 92 -19.44 3.25 -16.04
N LEU A 93 -19.78 2.34 -15.13
CA LEU A 93 -19.51 0.90 -15.25
C LEU A 93 -20.78 0.04 -15.29
N GLY A 94 -21.94 0.64 -15.03
CA GLY A 94 -23.18 -0.07 -14.75
C GLY A 94 -23.30 -0.48 -13.28
N PRO A 95 -24.54 -0.71 -12.79
CA PRO A 95 -24.82 -0.86 -11.37
C PRO A 95 -24.23 -2.14 -10.76
N GLU A 96 -24.17 -3.24 -11.52
CA GLU A 96 -23.60 -4.50 -11.03
C GLU A 96 -22.09 -4.38 -10.77
N ARG A 97 -21.34 -3.91 -11.77
CA ARG A 97 -19.89 -3.69 -11.65
C ARG A 97 -19.56 -2.66 -10.57
N ALA A 98 -20.36 -1.61 -10.45
CA ALA A 98 -20.18 -0.61 -9.41
C ALA A 98 -20.31 -1.21 -7.99
N ARG A 99 -21.30 -2.10 -7.77
CA ARG A 99 -21.43 -2.83 -6.50
C ARG A 99 -20.24 -3.76 -6.25
N ALA A 100 -19.77 -4.48 -7.28
CA ALA A 100 -18.62 -5.36 -7.15
C ALA A 100 -17.33 -4.60 -6.76
N VAL A 101 -17.08 -3.44 -7.38
CA VAL A 101 -15.93 -2.58 -7.03
C VAL A 101 -16.01 -2.07 -5.59
N ILE A 102 -17.19 -1.67 -5.13
CA ILE A 102 -17.39 -1.23 -3.74
C ILE A 102 -17.20 -2.39 -2.76
N ALA A 103 -17.69 -3.59 -3.11
CA ALA A 103 -17.50 -4.80 -2.32
C ALA A 103 -16.01 -5.17 -2.19
N GLU A 104 -15.23 -5.03 -3.26
CA GLU A 104 -13.78 -5.26 -3.25
C GLU A 104 -13.05 -4.31 -2.27
N GLY A 105 -13.46 -3.03 -2.21
CA GLY A 105 -12.93 -2.09 -1.24
C GLY A 105 -13.13 -2.54 0.21
N ARG A 106 -14.30 -3.12 0.52
CA ARG A 106 -14.57 -3.72 1.84
C ARG A 106 -13.75 -4.98 2.08
N ALA A 107 -13.75 -5.90 1.12
CA ALA A 107 -13.01 -7.15 1.19
C ALA A 107 -11.49 -6.94 1.36
N SER A 108 -10.95 -5.82 0.87
CA SER A 108 -9.52 -5.50 1.03
C SER A 108 -9.08 -5.36 2.48
N LEU A 109 -9.94 -4.83 3.37
CA LEU A 109 -9.65 -4.73 4.80
C LEU A 109 -9.67 -6.11 5.45
N ASP A 110 -10.67 -6.92 5.14
CA ASP A 110 -10.79 -8.29 5.66
C ASP A 110 -9.61 -9.16 5.22
N TYR A 111 -9.20 -9.03 3.95
CA TYR A 111 -8.01 -9.68 3.42
C TYR A 111 -6.76 -9.25 4.19
N MET A 112 -6.56 -7.96 4.43
CA MET A 112 -5.39 -7.47 5.15
C MET A 112 -5.38 -7.94 6.61
N ALA A 113 -6.53 -7.90 7.29
CA ALA A 113 -6.67 -8.41 8.65
C ALA A 113 -6.31 -9.90 8.73
N THR A 114 -6.84 -10.70 7.78
CA THR A 114 -6.56 -12.13 7.68
C THR A 114 -5.08 -12.38 7.42
N LEU A 115 -4.49 -11.70 6.44
CA LEU A 115 -3.08 -11.83 6.09
C LEU A 115 -2.18 -11.49 7.29
N VAL A 116 -2.42 -10.36 7.96
CA VAL A 116 -1.62 -9.95 9.13
C VAL A 116 -1.69 -11.01 10.23
N ALA A 117 -2.87 -11.55 10.50
CA ALA A 117 -3.06 -12.58 11.52
C ALA A 117 -2.40 -13.92 11.14
N GLU A 118 -2.65 -14.43 9.92
CA GLU A 118 -2.11 -15.71 9.46
C GLU A 118 -0.58 -15.69 9.34
N GLU A 119 -0.01 -14.58 8.90
CA GLU A 119 1.44 -14.43 8.74
C GLU A 119 2.18 -14.08 10.04
N GLY A 120 1.43 -13.68 11.08
CA GLY A 120 1.97 -13.19 12.35
C GLY A 120 2.78 -11.91 12.17
N ILE A 121 2.28 -10.96 11.36
CA ILE A 121 2.97 -9.70 11.09
C ILE A 121 2.67 -8.70 12.21
N ASP A 122 3.68 -8.36 13.03
CA ASP A 122 3.55 -7.31 14.06
C ASP A 122 3.66 -5.91 13.44
N CYS A 123 2.55 -5.41 12.90
CA CYS A 123 2.46 -4.08 12.30
C CYS A 123 1.49 -3.14 13.02
N ALA A 124 1.18 -3.41 14.30
CA ALA A 124 0.21 -2.63 15.07
C ALA A 124 -1.14 -2.44 14.34
N PHE A 125 -1.59 -3.49 13.63
CA PHE A 125 -2.88 -3.47 12.95
C PHE A 125 -4.02 -3.31 13.96
N ALA A 126 -4.87 -2.30 13.75
CA ALA A 126 -6.05 -2.09 14.57
C ALA A 126 -7.20 -1.51 13.73
N ILE A 127 -8.39 -2.11 13.86
CA ILE A 127 -9.64 -1.50 13.39
C ILE A 127 -10.05 -0.46 14.44
N CYS A 128 -9.49 0.74 14.30
CA CYS A 128 -9.68 1.84 15.25
C CYS A 128 -10.75 2.86 14.82
N GLY A 129 -11.34 2.67 13.65
CA GLY A 129 -12.26 3.62 13.05
C GLY A 129 -11.58 4.91 12.58
N ARG A 130 -12.39 5.84 12.07
CA ARG A 130 -11.96 7.16 11.60
C ARG A 130 -12.96 8.22 12.02
N PHE A 131 -12.55 9.10 12.92
CA PHE A 131 -13.30 10.30 13.27
C PHE A 131 -13.14 11.38 12.20
N ASN A 132 -14.26 11.89 11.68
CA ASN A 132 -14.31 13.04 10.80
C ASN A 132 -15.00 14.20 11.54
N GLY A 133 -14.20 15.16 12.01
CA GLY A 133 -14.68 16.36 12.69
C GLY A 133 -15.31 17.37 11.72
N ALA A 134 -16.46 17.91 12.09
CA ALA A 134 -17.14 18.96 11.35
C ALA A 134 -16.60 20.35 11.74
N HIS A 135 -16.04 21.06 10.77
CA HIS A 135 -15.48 22.41 10.96
C HIS A 135 -16.56 23.51 11.05
N THR A 136 -17.84 23.20 10.80
CA THR A 136 -18.98 24.12 10.98
C THR A 136 -20.22 23.36 11.44
N PRO A 137 -21.22 24.02 12.06
CA PRO A 137 -22.51 23.41 12.39
C PRO A 137 -23.23 22.85 11.16
N ARG A 138 -23.20 23.59 10.03
CA ARG A 138 -23.79 23.13 8.76
C ARG A 138 -23.15 21.83 8.26
N ALA A 139 -21.83 21.71 8.37
CA ALA A 139 -21.13 20.49 8.00
C ALA A 139 -21.50 19.32 8.92
N TYR A 140 -21.64 19.59 10.23
CA TYR A 140 -22.09 18.58 11.21
C TYR A 140 -23.46 18.04 10.83
N ASP A 141 -24.45 18.92 10.60
CA ASP A 141 -25.81 18.50 10.26
C ASP A 141 -25.85 17.67 8.96
N ALA A 142 -25.00 18.03 7.98
CA ALA A 142 -24.89 17.28 6.72
C ALA A 142 -24.25 15.90 6.91
N MET A 143 -23.20 15.80 7.73
CA MET A 143 -22.57 14.52 8.07
C MET A 143 -23.53 13.62 8.86
N ALA A 144 -24.20 14.17 9.88
CA ALA A 144 -25.15 13.43 10.70
C ALA A 144 -26.31 12.85 9.88
N ARG A 145 -26.91 13.65 8.98
CA ARG A 145 -27.96 13.16 8.07
C ARG A 145 -27.49 12.04 7.16
N ARG A 146 -26.23 12.08 6.70
CA ARG A 146 -25.68 11.02 5.85
C ARG A 146 -25.38 9.75 6.65
N ALA A 147 -24.91 9.91 7.89
CA ALA A 147 -24.61 8.80 8.80
C ALA A 147 -25.87 8.07 9.27
N ASP A 148 -27.02 8.74 9.34
CA ASP A 148 -28.30 8.14 9.78
C ASP A 148 -28.73 6.92 8.95
N THR A 149 -28.28 6.86 7.69
CA THR A 149 -28.56 5.74 6.78
C THR A 149 -27.42 4.74 6.65
N ASP A 150 -26.32 4.95 7.36
CA ASP A 150 -25.09 4.15 7.24
C ASP A 150 -24.79 3.44 8.58
N PRO A 151 -25.02 2.11 8.68
CA PRO A 151 -24.81 1.36 9.91
C PRO A 151 -23.34 1.32 10.34
N ASP A 152 -22.41 1.65 9.45
CA ASP A 152 -20.98 1.70 9.74
C ASP A 152 -20.55 3.06 10.34
N CYS A 153 -21.48 3.99 10.55
CA CYS A 153 -21.23 5.33 11.07
C CYS A 153 -21.88 5.58 12.44
N ILE A 154 -21.15 6.27 13.31
CA ILE A 154 -21.65 6.75 14.61
C ILE A 154 -21.53 8.27 14.62
N VAL A 155 -22.65 8.96 14.84
CA VAL A 155 -22.67 10.42 15.01
C VAL A 155 -22.17 10.76 16.40
N ILE A 156 -21.20 11.66 16.50
CA ILE A 156 -20.61 12.13 17.74
C ILE A 156 -20.99 13.61 17.94
N PRO A 157 -21.85 13.93 18.92
CA PRO A 157 -22.15 15.31 19.26
C PRO A 157 -20.91 16.07 19.72
N ARG A 158 -20.90 17.40 19.54
CA ARG A 158 -19.80 18.26 20.01
C ARG A 158 -19.44 18.02 21.48
N ALA A 159 -20.45 17.86 22.33
CA ALA A 159 -20.26 17.63 23.77
C ALA A 159 -19.50 16.32 24.09
N GLU A 160 -19.47 15.38 23.15
CA GLU A 160 -18.82 14.08 23.31
C GLU A 160 -17.52 13.93 22.51
N GLN A 161 -17.14 14.93 21.70
CA GLN A 161 -16.04 14.80 20.75
C GLN A 161 -14.68 14.52 21.40
N HIS A 162 -14.49 14.90 22.67
CA HIS A 162 -13.28 14.61 23.44
C HIS A 162 -13.05 13.12 23.68
N ARG A 163 -14.07 12.26 23.47
CA ARG A 163 -13.93 10.80 23.44
C ARG A 163 -13.10 10.32 22.25
N GLU A 164 -13.10 11.08 21.15
CA GLU A 164 -12.43 10.74 19.89
C GLU A 164 -11.16 11.58 19.64
N ILE A 165 -11.20 12.87 19.99
CA ILE A 165 -10.08 13.81 19.79
C ILE A 165 -10.12 14.93 20.84
N ALA A 166 -8.98 15.15 21.51
CA ALA A 166 -8.85 16.14 22.59
C ALA A 166 -8.72 17.59 22.06
N THR A 167 -9.78 18.12 21.45
CA THR A 167 -9.84 19.50 20.95
C THR A 167 -11.27 20.05 20.93
N ASP A 168 -11.41 21.37 21.05
CA ASP A 168 -12.70 22.09 20.94
C ASP A 168 -12.97 22.68 19.54
N ALA A 169 -12.05 22.47 18.60
CA ALA A 169 -12.06 23.10 17.27
C ALA A 169 -13.22 22.68 16.36
N TYR A 170 -13.88 21.54 16.65
CA TYR A 170 -14.96 20.99 15.84
C TYR A 170 -16.34 21.19 16.50
N HIS A 171 -17.38 20.95 15.71
CA HIS A 171 -18.79 21.03 16.11
C HIS A 171 -19.41 19.63 16.31
N GLY A 172 -18.60 18.63 16.71
CA GLY A 172 -18.95 17.20 16.61
C GLY A 172 -18.47 16.59 15.29
N GLY A 173 -18.90 15.37 14.99
CA GLY A 173 -18.47 14.67 13.78
C GLY A 173 -19.10 13.30 13.62
N VAL A 174 -18.47 12.47 12.79
CA VAL A 174 -18.89 11.09 12.55
C VAL A 174 -17.67 10.17 12.65
N VAL A 175 -17.80 9.10 13.42
CA VAL A 175 -16.86 7.97 13.43
C VAL A 175 -17.32 6.96 12.38
N GLN A 176 -16.44 6.65 11.45
CA GLN A 176 -16.60 5.50 10.56
C GLN A 176 -15.91 4.31 11.22
N THR A 177 -16.68 3.31 11.64
CA THR A 177 -16.21 2.22 12.49
C THR A 177 -15.28 1.25 11.75
N HIS A 178 -15.54 0.98 10.47
CA HIS A 178 -14.76 0.08 9.61
C HIS A 178 -13.60 0.79 8.90
N HIS A 179 -12.72 1.42 9.67
CA HIS A 179 -11.41 1.91 9.22
C HIS A 179 -10.32 1.34 10.13
N ALA A 180 -9.15 1.13 9.57
CA ALA A 180 -8.02 0.59 10.31
C ALA A 180 -6.77 1.44 10.14
N ALA A 181 -5.79 1.18 11.00
CA ALA A 181 -4.46 1.74 10.93
C ALA A 181 -3.41 0.63 11.10
N ILE A 182 -2.22 0.88 10.55
CA ILE A 182 -1.02 0.05 10.69
C ILE A 182 0.21 0.95 10.85
N ASP A 183 1.29 0.41 11.41
CA ASP A 183 2.65 0.89 11.14
C ASP A 183 3.07 0.37 9.75
N PRO A 184 3.19 1.24 8.74
CA PRO A 184 3.44 0.82 7.37
C PRO A 184 4.86 0.25 7.17
N ALA A 185 5.85 0.74 7.90
CA ALA A 185 7.21 0.25 7.78
C ALA A 185 7.36 -1.14 8.41
N ARG A 186 6.69 -1.39 9.55
CA ARG A 186 6.61 -2.73 10.15
C ARG A 186 5.81 -3.71 9.30
N TYR A 187 4.70 -3.28 8.70
CA TYR A 187 3.94 -4.14 7.77
C TYR A 187 4.78 -4.53 6.54
N HIS A 188 5.49 -3.57 5.94
CA HIS A 188 6.44 -3.85 4.86
C HIS A 188 7.50 -4.86 5.29
N ARG A 189 8.09 -4.66 6.48
CA ARG A 189 9.11 -5.56 7.00
C ARG A 189 8.60 -6.98 7.19
N GLY A 190 7.43 -7.12 7.81
CA GLY A 190 6.79 -8.42 7.98
C GLY A 190 6.52 -9.12 6.64
N LEU A 191 5.99 -8.40 5.65
CA LEU A 191 5.81 -8.94 4.30
C LEU A 191 7.14 -9.39 3.69
N LEU A 192 8.19 -8.58 3.80
CA LEU A 192 9.50 -8.90 3.25
C LEU A 192 10.08 -10.17 3.87
N ASP A 193 9.99 -10.31 5.20
CA ASP A 193 10.45 -11.50 5.91
C ASP A 193 9.65 -12.75 5.49
N ARG A 194 8.33 -12.62 5.28
CA ARG A 194 7.48 -13.72 4.76
C ARG A 194 7.81 -14.10 3.31
N VAL A 195 8.09 -13.11 2.47
CA VAL A 195 8.50 -13.32 1.07
C VAL A 195 9.82 -14.10 1.00
N GLY A 196 10.81 -13.70 1.82
CA GLY A 196 12.08 -14.42 1.93
C GLY A 196 11.90 -15.84 2.48
N ALA A 197 11.06 -16.02 3.52
CA ALA A 197 10.74 -17.33 4.08
C ALA A 197 10.00 -18.25 3.08
N ALA A 198 9.24 -17.68 2.15
CA ALA A 198 8.60 -18.41 1.06
C ALA A 198 9.57 -18.79 -0.08
N GLY A 199 10.83 -18.37 -0.02
CA GLY A 199 11.88 -18.71 -0.98
C GLY A 199 12.06 -17.71 -2.13
N ALA A 200 11.32 -16.59 -2.13
CA ALA A 200 11.56 -15.54 -3.12
C ALA A 200 12.81 -14.74 -2.76
N ARG A 201 13.54 -14.29 -3.79
CA ARG A 201 14.70 -13.40 -3.62
C ARG A 201 14.28 -11.96 -3.86
N VAL A 202 14.64 -11.04 -2.95
CA VAL A 202 14.36 -9.62 -3.08
C VAL A 202 15.67 -8.84 -3.12
N VAL A 203 15.88 -8.07 -4.19
CA VAL A 203 17.13 -7.35 -4.43
C VAL A 203 16.82 -5.87 -4.64
N GLY A 204 17.30 -5.04 -3.71
CA GLY A 204 17.27 -3.58 -3.81
C GLY A 204 18.36 -3.01 -4.72
N ASP A 205 18.32 -1.70 -4.92
CA ASP A 205 19.33 -0.90 -5.64
C ASP A 205 19.73 -1.48 -7.01
N THR A 206 18.75 -2.13 -7.65
CA THR A 206 18.89 -2.86 -8.90
C THR A 206 17.74 -2.43 -9.82
N PRO A 207 17.80 -1.20 -10.36
CA PRO A 207 16.75 -0.69 -11.22
C PRO A 207 16.67 -1.52 -12.50
N VAL A 208 15.45 -1.93 -12.86
CA VAL A 208 15.17 -2.45 -14.20
C VAL A 208 15.12 -1.26 -15.15
N THR A 209 16.06 -1.23 -16.10
CA THR A 209 16.27 -0.10 -17.04
C THR A 209 15.65 -0.35 -18.40
N ALA A 210 15.41 -1.60 -18.77
CA ALA A 210 14.62 -1.98 -19.93
C ALA A 210 13.83 -3.27 -19.69
N LEU A 211 12.67 -3.37 -20.33
CA LEU A 211 11.82 -4.55 -20.32
C LEU A 211 11.42 -4.85 -21.77
N THR A 212 11.94 -5.94 -22.32
CA THR A 212 11.73 -6.31 -23.73
C THR A 212 11.15 -7.71 -23.84
N PRO A 213 10.19 -7.96 -24.74
CA PRO A 213 9.78 -9.33 -25.06
C PRO A 213 10.97 -10.17 -25.50
N ASP A 214 10.99 -11.43 -25.07
CA ASP A 214 12.06 -12.41 -25.35
C ASP A 214 11.41 -13.79 -25.51
N ALA A 215 12.03 -14.71 -26.24
CA ALA A 215 11.37 -15.96 -26.67
C ALA A 215 10.70 -16.73 -25.51
N GLY A 216 9.37 -16.67 -25.43
CA GLY A 216 8.56 -17.33 -24.38
C GLY A 216 8.43 -16.56 -23.06
N GLY A 217 8.85 -15.28 -23.00
CA GLY A 217 8.76 -14.43 -21.81
C GLY A 217 9.31 -13.03 -22.04
N TRP A 218 10.18 -12.59 -21.13
CA TRP A 218 10.68 -11.22 -21.03
C TRP A 218 12.16 -11.20 -20.65
N ARG A 219 12.86 -10.20 -21.16
CA ARG A 219 14.22 -9.84 -20.75
C ARG A 219 14.18 -8.52 -20.01
N LEU A 220 14.75 -8.51 -18.81
CA LEU A 220 14.89 -7.36 -17.93
C LEU A 220 16.37 -6.95 -17.93
N ASP A 221 16.65 -5.72 -18.33
CA ASP A 221 18.01 -5.16 -18.21
C ASP A 221 18.18 -4.47 -16.87
N THR A 222 19.32 -4.70 -16.22
CA THR A 222 19.72 -4.01 -14.99
C THR A 222 21.21 -3.63 -15.07
N PRO A 223 21.68 -2.68 -14.25
CA PRO A 223 23.11 -2.38 -14.12
C PRO A 223 23.97 -3.58 -13.68
N ARG A 224 23.36 -4.61 -13.08
CA ARG A 224 24.02 -5.83 -12.59
C ARG A 224 23.98 -6.98 -13.60
N GLY A 225 23.49 -6.72 -14.81
CA GLY A 225 23.31 -7.71 -15.87
C GLY A 225 21.84 -8.03 -16.15
N PRO A 226 21.56 -8.74 -17.25
CA PRO A 226 20.21 -9.06 -17.66
C PRO A 226 19.65 -10.28 -16.91
N VAL A 227 18.33 -10.30 -16.72
CA VAL A 227 17.58 -11.45 -16.21
C VAL A 227 16.48 -11.80 -17.21
N ARG A 228 16.34 -13.08 -17.55
CA ARG A 228 15.19 -13.57 -18.34
C ARG A 228 14.10 -14.08 -17.41
N ALA A 229 12.86 -13.68 -17.64
CA ALA A 229 11.71 -14.10 -16.84
C ALA A 229 10.60 -14.63 -17.75
N ARG A 230 9.88 -15.68 -17.33
CA ARG A 230 8.69 -16.13 -18.06
C ARG A 230 7.55 -15.12 -17.92
N ASP A 231 7.25 -14.73 -16.68
CA ASP A 231 6.22 -13.75 -16.36
C ASP A 231 6.82 -12.54 -15.64
N VAL A 232 6.20 -11.36 -15.85
CA VAL A 232 6.62 -10.11 -15.21
C VAL A 232 5.44 -9.43 -14.54
N VAL A 233 5.60 -9.07 -13.28
CA VAL A 233 4.67 -8.22 -12.52
C VAL A 233 5.30 -6.84 -12.37
N VAL A 234 4.59 -5.78 -12.78
CA VAL A 234 5.05 -4.40 -12.64
C VAL A 234 4.30 -3.72 -11.52
N ALA A 235 4.99 -3.46 -10.41
CA ALA A 235 4.46 -2.95 -9.15
C ALA A 235 5.14 -1.64 -8.71
N THR A 236 5.43 -0.76 -9.68
CA THR A 236 6.26 0.44 -9.49
C THR A 236 5.50 1.69 -9.02
N ASN A 237 4.17 1.63 -8.92
CA ASN A 237 3.31 2.72 -8.43
C ASN A 237 3.64 4.07 -9.12
N GLY A 238 3.64 5.20 -8.40
CA GLY A 238 3.99 6.53 -8.91
C GLY A 238 5.40 6.67 -9.49
N TYR A 239 6.27 5.66 -9.32
CA TYR A 239 7.61 5.61 -9.93
C TYR A 239 7.62 4.90 -11.28
N THR A 240 6.44 4.57 -11.83
CA THR A 240 6.30 3.95 -13.14
C THR A 240 7.00 4.78 -14.23
N GLY A 241 8.10 4.24 -14.74
CA GLY A 241 8.98 4.91 -15.69
C GLY A 241 8.78 4.50 -17.15
N ALA A 242 9.80 4.80 -17.96
CA ALA A 242 9.79 4.54 -19.41
C ALA A 242 9.81 3.05 -19.79
N ILE A 243 10.18 2.15 -18.87
CA ILE A 243 10.20 0.70 -19.11
C ILE A 243 8.82 0.13 -19.43
N THR A 244 7.75 0.81 -19.01
CA THR A 244 6.37 0.44 -19.30
C THR A 244 5.57 1.65 -19.79
N PRO A 245 5.74 2.08 -21.06
CA PRO A 245 5.11 3.29 -21.59
C PRO A 245 3.57 3.25 -21.49
N TRP A 246 2.97 2.06 -21.60
CA TRP A 246 1.53 1.88 -21.48
C TRP A 246 1.02 2.21 -20.07
N LEU A 247 1.72 1.75 -19.02
CA LEU A 247 1.41 2.05 -17.63
C LEU A 247 1.71 3.51 -17.30
N ARG A 248 2.86 4.02 -17.74
CA ARG A 248 3.30 5.41 -17.49
C ARG A 248 2.26 6.45 -17.91
N ARG A 249 1.55 6.23 -19.02
CA ARG A 249 0.49 7.13 -19.52
C ARG A 249 -0.80 7.10 -18.68
N ARG A 250 -0.93 6.16 -17.74
CA ARG A 250 -2.13 5.88 -16.93
C ARG A 250 -1.90 6.04 -15.44
N VAL A 251 -0.66 6.28 -15.02
CA VAL A 251 -0.29 6.54 -13.63
C VAL A 251 -0.06 8.03 -13.47
N ILE A 252 -0.79 8.63 -12.52
CA ILE A 252 -0.58 10.01 -12.08
C ILE A 252 0.06 9.91 -10.70
N PRO A 253 1.36 10.25 -10.55
CA PRO A 253 1.99 10.29 -9.24
C PRO A 253 1.31 11.36 -8.38
N ILE A 254 0.99 11.01 -7.14
CA ILE A 254 0.42 11.91 -6.12
C ILE A 254 1.43 12.03 -4.99
#